data_AF-A0A955FS42-F1
#
_entry.id   AF-A0A955FS42-F1
#
_cell.length_a   1.000
_cell.length_b   1.000
_cell.length_c   1.000
_cell.angle_alpha   90.00
_cell.angle_beta   90.00
_cell.angle_gamma   90.00
#
_symmetry.space_group_name_H-M   'P 1'
#
loop_
_entity.id
_entity.type
_entity.pdbx_description
1 polymer ?
#
loop_
_entity_poly.entity_id
_entity_poly.type
_entity_poly.pdbx_seq_one_letter_code
_entity_poly.pdbx_strand_id
1 'polypeptide(L)'
;YKSASGANCKKMVTVTKPQPVFACESLSAATVDDDQKLPFNVTFTAAGSASNGAVIQGYSWDFGDGQKTDTSANNIQHGYTKTGEFTATVRVVTNKGTTPVSNKCSVKITVTEVKEPVYSCDALSITKLGTNKYRFAVDYTAENGAVLKNIAYNFGDNTAVLNTLNNPVEHTYAASGEYNASATLTFTVNGQDKVVSSNACKATTDKPPVTPMCPYPGKEHLPKNSPDCKQTTTTTTKTTPTPTAIADTGPGEVIGMTIATIFAGMIAYRMVWMRRYQ
;
A
#
# COMPACT_ATOMS: atom_id res chain seq x y z
N TYR A 1 66.54 92.98 -33.98
CA TYR A 1 65.18 92.68 -34.43
C TYR A 1 65.16 91.32 -35.11
N LYS A 2 64.30 90.41 -34.61
CA LYS A 2 63.66 89.26 -35.29
C LYS A 2 64.58 88.12 -35.77
N SER A 3 64.20 86.84 -35.66
CA SER A 3 63.01 86.19 -35.11
C SER A 3 63.34 84.71 -34.87
N ALA A 4 62.99 84.19 -33.69
CA ALA A 4 63.11 82.78 -33.37
C ALA A 4 62.13 81.94 -34.21
N SER A 5 62.66 80.82 -34.72
CA SER A 5 61.97 79.75 -35.44
C SER A 5 60.76 79.24 -34.64
N GLY A 6 59.57 79.35 -35.23
CA GLY A 6 58.33 78.79 -34.68
C GLY A 6 58.39 77.27 -34.64
N ALA A 7 58.65 76.71 -33.46
CA ALA A 7 58.45 75.29 -33.20
C ALA A 7 56.94 75.02 -33.16
N ASN A 8 56.42 74.35 -34.19
CA ASN A 8 55.07 73.80 -34.17
C ASN A 8 54.99 72.67 -33.14
N CYS A 9 54.57 73.00 -31.91
CA CYS A 9 54.28 72.02 -30.89
C CYS A 9 52.91 71.38 -31.17
N LYS A 10 52.88 70.30 -31.97
CA LYS A 10 51.69 69.46 -32.09
C LYS A 10 51.60 68.58 -30.85
N LYS A 11 50.70 68.96 -29.93
CA LYS A 11 50.29 68.10 -28.80
C LYS A 11 49.64 66.84 -29.37
N MET A 12 50.33 65.71 -29.30
CA MET A 12 49.70 64.42 -29.61
C MET A 12 48.74 64.07 -28.47
N VAL A 13 47.44 64.14 -28.74
CA VAL A 13 46.41 63.60 -27.86
C VAL A 13 46.30 62.12 -28.19
N THR A 14 46.85 61.26 -27.33
CA THR A 14 46.59 59.82 -27.42
C THR A 14 45.12 59.59 -27.07
N VAL A 15 44.29 59.40 -28.09
CA VAL A 15 42.91 58.94 -27.91
C VAL A 15 42.97 57.44 -27.65
N THR A 16 43.05 57.06 -26.38
CA THR A 16 42.94 55.65 -26.00
C THR A 16 41.50 55.22 -26.24
N LYS A 17 41.25 54.45 -27.31
CA LYS A 17 39.92 53.86 -27.54
C LYS A 17 39.56 53.01 -26.32
N PRO A 18 38.36 53.19 -25.73
CA PRO A 18 37.98 52.41 -24.56
C PRO A 18 37.97 50.93 -24.91
N GLN A 19 38.52 50.10 -24.01
CA GLN A 19 38.57 48.66 -24.18
C GLN A 19 37.15 48.07 -24.15
N PRO A 20 36.82 47.08 -25.00
CA PRO A 20 35.51 46.41 -24.97
C PRO A 20 35.23 45.82 -23.58
N VAL A 21 34.03 46.05 -23.04
CA VAL A 21 33.61 45.54 -21.72
C VAL A 21 32.34 44.75 -21.90
N PHE A 22 32.25 43.59 -21.25
CA PHE A 22 31.06 42.76 -21.26
C PHE A 22 31.04 41.85 -20.04
N ALA A 23 29.83 41.52 -19.56
CA ALA A 23 29.65 40.69 -18.37
C ALA A 23 28.43 39.78 -18.45
N CYS A 24 28.49 38.69 -17.69
CA CYS A 24 27.29 37.96 -17.28
C CYS A 24 26.78 38.59 -15.97
N GLU A 25 25.57 39.14 -16.01
CA GLU A 25 24.93 39.82 -14.88
C GLU A 25 24.19 38.84 -13.97
N SER A 26 23.47 37.88 -14.56
CA SER A 26 22.76 36.85 -13.80
C SER A 26 22.52 35.59 -14.62
N LEU A 27 22.33 34.48 -13.89
CA LEU A 27 21.82 33.22 -14.39
C LEU A 27 20.75 32.73 -13.42
N SER A 28 19.53 32.57 -13.91
CA SER A 28 18.43 31.93 -13.18
C SER A 28 18.06 30.61 -13.83
N ALA A 29 17.45 29.74 -13.03
CA ALA A 29 16.91 28.46 -13.45
C ALA A 29 15.49 28.31 -12.90
N ALA A 30 14.59 27.79 -13.72
CA ALA A 30 13.23 27.45 -13.34
C ALA A 30 12.91 26.03 -13.81
N THR A 31 12.32 25.23 -12.94
CA THR A 31 11.83 23.89 -13.30
C THR A 31 10.65 24.03 -14.26
N VAL A 32 10.63 23.19 -15.30
CA VAL A 32 9.54 23.16 -16.28
C VAL A 32 8.39 22.26 -15.80
N ASP A 33 8.73 21.24 -15.00
CA ASP A 33 7.81 20.27 -14.42
C ASP A 33 8.19 20.03 -12.95
N ASP A 34 7.20 19.96 -12.06
CA ASP A 34 7.38 19.71 -10.63
C ASP A 34 7.20 18.22 -10.27
N ASP A 35 6.87 17.38 -11.26
CA ASP A 35 6.76 15.93 -11.09
C ASP A 35 8.12 15.27 -10.78
N GLN A 36 9.22 16.05 -10.82
CA GLN A 36 10.61 15.65 -10.50
C GLN A 36 11.08 14.37 -11.24
N LYS A 37 10.42 14.04 -12.34
CA LYS A 37 10.70 12.85 -13.15
C LYS A 37 11.88 13.10 -14.10
N LEU A 38 12.63 12.05 -14.40
CA LEU A 38 13.66 12.09 -15.42
C LEU A 38 13.04 11.95 -16.84
N PRO A 39 13.49 12.75 -17.83
CA PRO A 39 14.46 13.82 -17.70
C PRO A 39 13.91 15.04 -16.94
N PHE A 40 14.69 15.54 -15.98
CA PHE A 40 14.31 16.70 -15.18
C PHE A 40 14.59 17.97 -15.98
N ASN A 41 13.53 18.59 -16.49
CA ASN A 41 13.62 19.71 -17.42
C ASN A 41 13.72 21.04 -16.68
N VAL A 42 14.77 21.80 -17.00
CA VAL A 42 15.06 23.12 -16.42
C VAL A 42 15.21 24.14 -17.54
N THR A 43 14.52 25.27 -17.40
CA THR A 43 14.73 26.46 -18.22
C THR A 43 15.76 27.35 -17.56
N PHE A 44 16.84 27.65 -18.27
CA PHE A 44 17.86 28.60 -17.87
C PHE A 44 17.62 29.94 -18.55
N THR A 45 17.80 31.04 -17.82
CA THR A 45 17.74 32.40 -18.37
C THR A 45 18.95 33.20 -17.88
N ALA A 46 19.67 33.80 -18.82
CA ALA A 46 20.82 34.63 -18.56
C ALA A 46 20.52 36.10 -18.86
N ALA A 47 21.12 36.98 -18.06
CA ALA A 47 21.25 38.40 -18.38
C ALA A 47 22.73 38.72 -18.60
N GLY A 48 23.04 39.40 -19.70
CA GLY A 48 24.39 39.85 -20.02
C GLY A 48 24.42 41.33 -20.40
N SER A 49 25.57 41.97 -20.21
CA SER A 49 25.83 43.35 -20.60
C SER A 49 27.03 43.45 -21.54
N ALA A 50 27.04 44.44 -22.42
CA ALA A 50 28.17 44.76 -23.30
C ALA A 50 28.24 46.27 -23.59
N SER A 51 29.45 46.82 -23.61
CA SER A 51 29.72 48.25 -23.84
C SER A 51 31.10 48.46 -24.49
N ASN A 52 31.45 49.72 -24.77
CA ASN A 52 32.72 50.10 -25.41
C ASN A 52 33.00 49.37 -26.74
N GLY A 53 31.93 49.14 -27.53
CA GLY A 53 32.00 48.51 -28.84
C GLY A 53 31.95 46.98 -28.85
N ALA A 54 31.72 46.34 -27.68
CA ALA A 54 31.27 44.96 -27.59
C ALA A 54 29.74 44.86 -27.84
N VAL A 55 29.32 43.81 -28.53
CA VAL A 55 27.93 43.44 -28.78
C VAL A 55 27.77 41.95 -28.49
N ILE A 56 26.77 41.59 -27.69
CA ILE A 56 26.45 40.19 -27.39
C ILE A 56 25.91 39.52 -28.66
N GLN A 57 26.54 38.42 -29.06
CA GLN A 57 26.16 37.61 -30.22
C GLN A 57 25.55 36.27 -29.80
N GLY A 58 25.75 35.86 -28.55
CA GLY A 58 25.16 34.64 -28.02
C GLY A 58 25.68 34.29 -26.64
N TYR A 59 25.38 33.05 -26.25
CA TYR A 59 25.60 32.48 -24.94
C TYR A 59 26.14 31.06 -25.11
N SER A 60 27.18 30.75 -24.34
CA SER A 60 27.76 29.42 -24.24
C SER A 60 27.35 28.81 -22.90
N TRP A 61 26.57 27.75 -22.98
CA TRP A 61 25.97 27.06 -21.83
C TRP A 61 26.73 25.78 -21.54
N ASP A 62 27.01 25.54 -20.26
CA ASP A 62 27.55 24.28 -19.74
C ASP A 62 26.64 23.85 -18.59
N PHE A 63 25.92 22.74 -18.75
CA PHE A 63 24.91 22.33 -17.78
C PHE A 63 25.50 21.58 -16.58
N GLY A 64 26.82 21.33 -16.58
CA GLY A 64 27.49 20.63 -15.48
C GLY A 64 27.28 19.12 -15.47
N ASP A 65 26.51 18.56 -16.41
CA ASP A 65 26.31 17.12 -16.63
C ASP A 65 27.20 16.55 -17.76
N GLY A 66 28.08 17.39 -18.31
CA GLY A 66 28.94 17.07 -19.45
C GLY A 66 28.40 17.59 -20.79
N GLN A 67 27.16 18.08 -20.85
CA GLN A 67 26.56 18.66 -22.05
C GLN A 67 26.79 20.17 -22.11
N LYS A 68 27.03 20.67 -23.33
CA LYS A 68 27.27 22.10 -23.61
C LYS A 68 26.59 22.49 -24.90
N THR A 69 26.11 23.73 -24.96
CA THR A 69 25.40 24.26 -26.12
C THR A 69 25.72 25.73 -26.31
N ASP A 70 26.01 26.13 -27.54
CA ASP A 70 26.15 27.54 -27.92
C ASP A 70 24.89 27.98 -28.69
N THR A 71 24.34 29.14 -28.34
CA THR A 71 23.10 29.65 -28.93
C THR A 71 23.07 31.18 -28.91
N SER A 72 22.34 31.82 -29.83
CA SER A 72 22.12 33.27 -29.80
C SER A 72 21.10 33.71 -28.76
N ALA A 73 20.26 32.79 -28.27
CA ALA A 73 19.22 33.06 -27.29
C ALA A 73 19.80 33.12 -25.86
N ASN A 74 19.25 34.04 -25.06
CA ASN A 74 19.60 34.18 -23.65
C ASN A 74 18.82 33.24 -22.73
N ASN A 75 17.99 32.36 -23.30
CA ASN A 75 17.30 31.30 -22.60
C ASN A 75 17.44 29.96 -23.32
N ILE A 76 17.44 28.86 -22.57
CA ILE A 76 17.53 27.50 -23.10
C ILE A 76 16.88 26.50 -22.13
N GLN A 77 16.30 25.43 -22.66
CA GLN A 77 15.84 24.30 -21.86
C GLN A 77 16.85 23.16 -21.92
N HIS A 78 17.05 22.48 -20.79
CA HIS A 78 17.91 21.31 -20.67
C HIS A 78 17.27 20.24 -19.79
N GLY A 79 17.37 18.98 -20.21
CA GLY A 79 16.84 17.83 -19.48
C GLY A 79 17.97 17.03 -18.82
N TYR A 80 18.03 17.03 -17.49
CA TYR A 80 18.96 16.17 -16.75
C TYR A 80 18.45 14.74 -16.72
N THR A 81 19.25 13.79 -17.21
CA THR A 81 18.88 12.35 -17.27
C THR A 81 19.39 11.54 -16.09
N LYS A 82 20.15 12.17 -15.18
CA LYS A 82 20.72 11.56 -13.99
C LYS A 82 20.40 12.41 -12.77
N THR A 83 20.31 11.75 -11.63
CA THR A 83 20.22 12.41 -10.32
C THR A 83 21.59 12.91 -9.88
N GLY A 84 21.61 13.94 -9.05
CA GLY A 84 22.83 14.56 -8.53
C GLY A 84 22.74 16.07 -8.42
N GLU A 85 23.84 16.68 -7.98
CA GLU A 85 24.04 18.12 -8.00
C GLU A 85 24.82 18.52 -9.25
N PHE A 86 24.25 19.44 -10.03
CA PHE A 86 24.87 20.00 -11.22
C PHE A 86 25.11 21.49 -11.02
N THR A 87 26.26 21.99 -11.48
CA THR A 87 26.55 23.43 -11.51
C THR A 87 26.48 23.90 -12.94
N ALA A 88 25.32 24.41 -13.35
CA ALA A 88 25.15 25.00 -14.66
C ALA A 88 25.85 26.36 -14.71
N THR A 89 26.55 26.64 -15.80
CA THR A 89 27.27 27.89 -16.03
C THR A 89 26.99 28.45 -17.41
N VAL A 90 27.01 29.77 -17.52
CA VAL A 90 26.85 30.47 -18.81
C VAL A 90 27.93 31.52 -19.00
N ARG A 91 28.37 31.66 -20.25
CA ARG A 91 29.29 32.71 -20.71
C ARG A 91 28.66 33.50 -21.84
N VAL A 92 28.83 34.82 -21.79
CA VAL A 92 28.39 35.72 -22.86
C VAL A 92 29.43 35.73 -23.99
N VAL A 93 29.00 35.54 -25.23
CA VAL A 93 29.82 35.57 -26.44
C VAL A 93 29.59 36.89 -27.16
N THR A 94 30.66 37.60 -27.56
CA THR A 94 30.56 38.92 -28.19
C THR A 94 31.28 39.01 -29.53
N ASN A 95 31.01 40.08 -30.30
CA ASN A 95 31.68 40.38 -31.58
C ASN A 95 33.17 40.76 -31.47
N LYS A 96 33.75 40.83 -30.27
CA LYS A 96 35.14 41.26 -30.03
C LYS A 96 36.05 40.20 -29.40
N GLY A 97 35.61 38.94 -29.32
CA GLY A 97 36.46 37.82 -28.92
C GLY A 97 35.66 36.64 -28.35
N THR A 98 36.33 35.48 -28.21
CA THR A 98 35.79 34.27 -27.56
C THR A 98 36.10 34.20 -26.06
N THR A 99 37.00 35.07 -25.56
CA THR A 99 37.45 35.08 -24.15
C THR A 99 36.72 36.15 -23.36
N PRO A 100 35.78 35.80 -22.47
CA PRO A 100 35.06 36.79 -21.69
C PRO A 100 35.93 37.49 -20.67
N VAL A 101 35.76 38.81 -20.54
CA VAL A 101 36.48 39.63 -19.53
C VAL A 101 35.73 39.62 -18.18
N SER A 102 34.65 38.84 -18.06
CA SER A 102 33.88 38.66 -16.82
C SER A 102 33.97 37.25 -16.25
N ASN A 103 33.48 37.12 -15.02
CA ASN A 103 33.16 35.83 -14.44
C ASN A 103 32.01 35.15 -15.20
N LYS A 104 32.04 33.81 -15.23
CA LYS A 104 30.88 32.99 -15.60
C LYS A 104 29.79 33.18 -14.55
N CYS A 105 28.52 33.27 -14.94
CA CYS A 105 27.44 33.07 -13.98
C CYS A 105 27.26 31.57 -13.75
N SER A 106 26.84 31.19 -12.55
CA SER A 106 26.56 29.80 -12.22
C SER A 106 25.32 29.68 -11.35
N VAL A 107 24.56 28.61 -11.54
CA VAL A 107 23.44 28.23 -10.68
C VAL A 107 23.55 26.75 -10.34
N LYS A 108 23.27 26.40 -9.09
CA LYS A 108 23.21 25.00 -8.66
C LYS A 108 21.84 24.42 -8.97
N ILE A 109 21.83 23.23 -9.55
CA ILE A 109 20.63 22.44 -9.84
C ILE A 109 20.75 21.14 -9.06
N THR A 110 19.74 20.82 -8.27
CA THR A 110 19.66 19.56 -7.55
C THR A 110 18.59 18.70 -8.21
N VAL A 111 18.99 17.56 -8.75
CA VAL A 111 18.08 16.57 -9.35
C VAL A 111 18.01 15.39 -8.41
N THR A 112 16.91 15.26 -7.70
CA THR A 112 16.66 14.14 -6.77
C THR A 112 15.96 12.99 -7.46
N GLU A 113 16.21 11.77 -6.98
CA GLU A 113 15.43 10.62 -7.38
C GLU A 113 14.03 10.71 -6.75
N VAL A 114 12.99 10.75 -7.57
CA VAL A 114 11.63 10.53 -7.10
C VAL A 114 11.45 9.03 -6.92
N LYS A 115 11.39 8.60 -5.66
CA LYS A 115 11.03 7.22 -5.35
C LYS A 115 9.52 7.07 -5.42
N GLU A 116 9.07 6.01 -6.07
CA GLU A 116 7.65 5.66 -6.08
C GLU A 116 7.13 5.41 -4.65
N PRO A 117 5.90 5.84 -4.32
CA PRO A 117 5.29 5.59 -3.02
C PRO A 117 5.21 4.09 -2.74
N VAL A 118 5.70 3.66 -1.58
CA VAL A 118 5.59 2.26 -1.13
C VAL A 118 4.65 2.22 0.07
N TYR A 119 3.60 1.41 -0.04
CA TYR A 119 2.63 1.25 1.03
C TYR A 119 1.97 -0.12 0.98
N SER A 120 1.84 -0.75 2.14
CA SER A 120 1.28 -2.10 2.28
C SER A 120 0.75 -2.34 3.68
N CYS A 121 -0.12 -3.35 3.80
CA CYS A 121 -0.38 -3.99 5.07
C CYS A 121 0.43 -5.29 5.12
N ASP A 122 1.34 -5.35 6.09
CA ASP A 122 2.39 -6.37 6.17
C ASP A 122 1.96 -7.54 7.06
N ALA A 123 1.22 -7.27 8.14
CA ALA A 123 0.61 -8.30 8.98
C ALA A 123 -0.55 -7.75 9.83
N LEU A 124 -1.51 -8.62 10.15
CA LEU A 124 -2.43 -8.45 11.27
C LEU A 124 -2.08 -9.51 12.32
N SER A 125 -1.66 -9.08 13.51
CA SER A 125 -1.33 -9.94 14.64
C SER A 125 -2.42 -9.89 15.69
N ILE A 126 -2.78 -11.05 16.23
CA ILE A 126 -3.76 -11.21 17.31
C ILE A 126 -3.05 -11.79 18.54
N THR A 127 -3.23 -11.15 19.70
CA THR A 127 -2.71 -11.64 20.99
C THR A 127 -3.85 -11.81 21.98
N LYS A 128 -4.00 -13.00 22.56
CA LYS A 128 -5.02 -13.26 23.58
C LYS A 128 -4.61 -12.65 24.92
N LEU A 129 -5.50 -11.85 25.50
CA LEU A 129 -5.30 -11.18 26.80
C LEU A 129 -6.16 -11.77 27.93
N GLY A 130 -7.22 -12.50 27.58
CA GLY A 130 -8.15 -13.12 28.52
C GLY A 130 -9.11 -14.08 27.83
N THR A 131 -10.15 -14.54 28.52
CA THR A 131 -11.09 -15.57 28.01
C THR A 131 -11.65 -15.22 26.62
N ASN A 132 -12.18 -13.99 26.48
CA ASN A 132 -12.73 -13.48 25.22
C ASN A 132 -12.09 -12.14 24.81
N LYS A 133 -10.97 -11.74 25.44
CA LYS A 133 -10.33 -10.44 25.22
C LYS A 133 -9.04 -10.62 24.41
N TYR A 134 -8.91 -9.86 23.33
CA TYR A 134 -7.79 -9.94 22.40
C TYR A 134 -7.25 -8.54 22.07
N ARG A 135 -5.97 -8.48 21.75
CA ARG A 135 -5.29 -7.31 21.19
C ARG A 135 -4.99 -7.56 19.71
N PHE A 136 -5.28 -6.57 18.89
CA PHE A 136 -5.06 -6.57 17.45
C PHE A 136 -4.01 -5.52 17.13
N ALA A 137 -2.98 -5.91 16.40
CA ALA A 137 -1.91 -5.03 15.96
C ALA A 137 -1.69 -5.19 14.46
N VAL A 138 -1.55 -4.08 13.75
CA VAL A 138 -1.24 -4.08 12.31
C VAL A 138 0.19 -3.64 12.10
N ASP A 139 0.97 -4.45 11.39
CA ASP A 139 2.26 -4.01 10.84
C ASP A 139 2.03 -3.51 9.41
N TYR A 140 2.63 -2.38 9.07
CA TYR A 140 2.43 -1.74 7.77
C TYR A 140 3.67 -0.96 7.33
N THR A 141 3.81 -0.82 6.02
CA THR A 141 4.85 -0.02 5.38
C THR A 141 4.22 1.24 4.80
N ALA A 142 4.90 2.38 4.98
CA ALA A 142 4.54 3.66 4.37
C ALA A 142 5.82 4.48 4.13
N GLU A 143 6.27 4.54 2.88
CA GLU A 143 7.50 5.22 2.47
C GLU A 143 7.27 6.09 1.24
N ASN A 144 8.24 6.95 0.93
CA ASN A 144 8.30 7.76 -0.29
C ASN A 144 7.01 8.57 -0.54
N GLY A 145 6.51 9.25 0.50
CA GLY A 145 5.34 10.12 0.39
C GLY A 145 3.99 9.44 0.66
N ALA A 146 3.96 8.13 0.90
CA ALA A 146 2.77 7.48 1.44
C ALA A 146 2.60 7.79 2.95
N VAL A 147 1.39 8.17 3.36
CA VAL A 147 1.07 8.48 4.76
C VAL A 147 -0.16 7.71 5.20
N LEU A 148 -0.09 6.98 6.31
CA LEU A 148 -1.26 6.29 6.87
C LEU A 148 -2.32 7.31 7.33
N LYS A 149 -3.53 7.16 6.83
CA LYS A 149 -4.69 8.03 7.12
C LYS A 149 -5.70 7.36 8.05
N ASN A 150 -5.90 6.05 7.93
CA ASN A 150 -6.87 5.32 8.75
C ASN A 150 -6.57 3.82 8.79
N ILE A 151 -6.92 3.16 9.89
CA ILE A 151 -7.02 1.71 10.01
C ILE A 151 -8.47 1.37 10.37
N ALA A 152 -9.11 0.55 9.54
CA ALA A 152 -10.45 0.04 9.75
C ALA A 152 -10.39 -1.43 10.19
N TYR A 153 -10.63 -1.69 11.47
CA TYR A 153 -10.67 -3.05 12.03
C TYR A 153 -12.06 -3.65 11.94
N ASN A 154 -12.16 -4.83 11.34
CA ASN A 154 -13.32 -5.71 11.43
C ASN A 154 -12.93 -6.93 12.27
N PHE A 155 -13.57 -7.11 13.43
CA PHE A 155 -13.23 -8.18 14.37
C PHE A 155 -13.86 -9.54 14.04
N GLY A 156 -14.69 -9.64 13.00
CA GLY A 156 -15.27 -10.91 12.53
C GLY A 156 -16.50 -11.41 13.31
N ASP A 157 -17.05 -10.61 14.22
CA ASP A 157 -18.21 -10.94 15.07
C ASP A 157 -19.46 -10.10 14.79
N ASN A 158 -19.49 -9.41 13.64
CA ASN A 158 -20.54 -8.47 13.22
C ASN A 158 -20.65 -7.20 14.09
N THR A 159 -19.66 -6.93 14.96
CA THR A 159 -19.54 -5.61 15.56
C THR A 159 -19.20 -4.56 14.51
N ALA A 160 -19.53 -3.30 14.79
CA ALA A 160 -19.24 -2.20 13.88
C ALA A 160 -17.74 -2.08 13.63
N VAL A 161 -17.36 -1.79 12.38
CA VAL A 161 -15.96 -1.57 12.00
C VAL A 161 -15.38 -0.39 12.77
N LEU A 162 -14.28 -0.61 13.47
CA LEU A 162 -13.58 0.43 14.22
C LEU A 162 -12.60 1.16 13.30
N ASN A 163 -12.88 2.43 13.01
CA ASN A 163 -11.97 3.32 12.29
C ASN A 163 -11.11 4.11 13.27
N THR A 164 -9.79 3.97 13.18
CA THR A 164 -8.87 4.62 14.12
C THR A 164 -7.45 4.69 13.54
N LEU A 165 -6.62 5.55 14.12
CA LEU A 165 -5.16 5.52 13.95
C LEU A 165 -4.45 4.83 15.12
N ASN A 166 -5.19 4.49 16.19
CA ASN A 166 -4.61 3.77 17.32
C ASN A 166 -4.26 2.35 16.89
N ASN A 167 -3.03 1.95 17.19
CA ASN A 167 -2.49 0.63 16.88
C ASN A 167 -1.41 0.31 17.93
N PRO A 168 -1.56 -0.73 18.76
CA PRO A 168 -2.61 -1.76 18.73
C PRO A 168 -3.96 -1.31 19.34
N VAL A 169 -5.01 -2.08 19.08
CA VAL A 169 -6.36 -1.94 19.70
C VAL A 169 -6.77 -3.22 20.43
N GLU A 170 -7.73 -3.12 21.35
CA GLU A 170 -8.28 -4.28 22.07
C GLU A 170 -9.76 -4.47 21.76
N HIS A 171 -10.20 -5.71 21.66
CA HIS A 171 -11.61 -6.09 21.48
C HIS A 171 -11.97 -7.25 22.42
N THR A 172 -13.22 -7.26 22.89
CA THR A 172 -13.74 -8.33 23.74
C THR A 172 -14.99 -8.94 23.10
N TYR A 173 -14.92 -10.23 22.79
CA TYR A 173 -16.03 -10.97 22.19
C TYR A 173 -17.07 -11.38 23.25
N ALA A 174 -18.34 -11.39 22.85
CA ALA A 174 -19.44 -11.81 23.72
C ALA A 174 -19.36 -13.31 24.09
N ALA A 175 -18.88 -14.14 23.17
CA ALA A 175 -18.71 -15.57 23.34
C ALA A 175 -17.30 -16.01 22.94
N SER A 176 -16.86 -17.15 23.46
CA SER A 176 -15.65 -17.80 22.99
C SER A 176 -15.89 -18.41 21.61
N GLY A 177 -15.03 -18.13 20.64
CA GLY A 177 -15.20 -18.61 19.28
C GLY A 177 -13.97 -18.35 18.42
N GLU A 178 -14.06 -18.85 17.18
CA GLU A 178 -13.11 -18.56 16.11
C GLU A 178 -13.67 -17.40 15.29
N TYR A 179 -12.93 -16.29 15.23
CA TYR A 179 -13.34 -15.06 14.57
C TYR A 179 -12.31 -14.66 13.53
N ASN A 180 -12.76 -14.47 12.29
CA ASN A 180 -11.92 -14.01 11.18
C ASN A 180 -11.84 -12.48 11.22
N ALA A 181 -10.79 -11.96 11.83
CA ALA A 181 -10.53 -10.54 11.87
C ALA A 181 -9.79 -10.06 10.61
N SER A 182 -10.02 -8.81 10.24
CA SER A 182 -9.31 -8.16 9.14
C SER A 182 -9.10 -6.68 9.42
N ALA A 183 -8.03 -6.11 8.87
CA ALA A 183 -7.79 -4.68 8.84
C ALA A 183 -7.80 -4.18 7.39
N THR A 184 -8.30 -2.96 7.19
CA THR A 184 -8.23 -2.23 5.93
C THR A 184 -7.57 -0.89 6.19
N LEU A 185 -6.46 -0.62 5.51
CA LEU A 185 -5.67 0.59 5.72
C LEU A 185 -5.98 1.57 4.60
N THR A 186 -6.09 2.85 4.94
CA THR A 186 -6.17 3.94 3.98
C THR A 186 -4.89 4.75 4.08
N PHE A 187 -4.18 4.93 2.98
CA PHE A 187 -3.02 5.80 2.86
C PHE A 187 -3.36 7.02 2.00
N THR A 188 -2.79 8.17 2.32
CA THR A 188 -2.74 9.33 1.42
C THR A 188 -1.46 9.22 0.60
N VAL A 189 -1.58 9.21 -0.73
CA VAL A 189 -0.47 9.10 -1.69
C VAL A 189 -0.68 10.16 -2.77
N ASN A 190 0.25 11.10 -2.91
CA ASN A 190 0.14 12.23 -3.85
C ASN A 190 -1.20 12.96 -3.77
N GLY A 191 -1.69 13.18 -2.54
CA GLY A 191 -2.98 13.83 -2.26
C GLY A 191 -4.23 12.97 -2.52
N GLN A 192 -4.08 11.71 -2.91
CA GLN A 192 -5.17 10.77 -3.18
C GLN A 192 -5.23 9.67 -2.14
N ASP A 193 -6.45 9.28 -1.75
CA ASP A 193 -6.64 8.15 -0.83
C ASP A 193 -6.47 6.82 -1.58
N LYS A 194 -5.65 5.93 -1.02
CA LYS A 194 -5.40 4.56 -1.49
C LYS A 194 -5.77 3.58 -0.38
N VAL A 195 -6.73 2.72 -0.67
CA VAL A 195 -7.20 1.69 0.26
C VAL A 195 -6.46 0.38 -0.01
N VAL A 196 -5.89 -0.20 1.03
CA VAL A 196 -5.16 -1.47 1.02
C VAL A 196 -5.85 -2.47 1.92
N SER A 197 -6.19 -3.63 1.34
CA SER A 197 -6.57 -4.83 2.07
C SER A 197 -5.87 -6.01 1.41
N SER A 198 -5.21 -6.85 2.19
CA SER A 198 -4.42 -8.00 1.72
C SER A 198 -4.73 -9.22 2.60
N ASN A 199 -4.33 -10.42 2.17
CA ASN A 199 -4.42 -11.62 3.01
C ASN A 199 -3.53 -11.52 4.26
N ALA A 200 -2.42 -10.79 4.19
CA ALA A 200 -1.57 -10.52 5.34
C ALA A 200 -2.29 -9.67 6.41
N CYS A 201 -3.25 -8.85 5.97
CA CYS A 201 -4.11 -8.03 6.81
C CYS A 201 -5.31 -8.80 7.43
N LYS A 202 -5.23 -10.14 7.46
CA LYS A 202 -6.27 -11.00 8.02
C LYS A 202 -5.64 -11.98 9.00
N ALA A 203 -6.34 -12.25 10.08
CA ALA A 203 -5.95 -13.22 11.08
C ALA A 203 -7.18 -13.79 11.78
N THR A 204 -7.05 -14.99 12.33
CA THR A 204 -8.16 -15.69 12.97
C THR A 204 -7.82 -15.91 14.44
N THR A 205 -8.77 -15.66 15.34
CA THR A 205 -8.58 -16.00 16.75
C THR A 205 -8.49 -17.51 16.93
N ASP A 206 -7.74 -17.98 17.92
CA ASP A 206 -7.67 -19.42 18.19
C ASP A 206 -9.04 -20.01 18.49
N LYS A 207 -9.34 -21.15 17.86
CA LYS A 207 -10.53 -21.94 18.19
C LYS A 207 -10.43 -22.36 19.67
N PRO A 208 -11.48 -22.14 20.48
CA PRO A 208 -11.50 -22.64 21.85
C PRO A 208 -11.24 -24.15 21.84
N PRO A 209 -10.39 -24.67 22.73
CA PRO A 209 -10.21 -26.11 22.84
C PRO A 209 -11.57 -26.73 23.15
N VAL A 210 -12.06 -27.55 22.22
CA VAL A 210 -13.33 -28.26 22.42
C VAL A 210 -13.02 -29.37 23.41
N THR A 211 -13.49 -29.23 24.65
CA THR A 211 -13.40 -30.33 25.62
C THR A 211 -14.25 -31.48 25.07
N PRO A 212 -13.67 -32.65 24.74
CA PRO A 212 -14.45 -33.76 24.20
C PRO A 212 -15.55 -34.13 25.19
N MET A 213 -16.77 -34.30 24.70
CA MET A 213 -17.92 -34.69 25.50
C MET A 213 -18.01 -36.21 25.65
N CYS A 214 -18.80 -36.65 26.62
CA CYS A 214 -18.95 -38.06 26.95
C CYS A 214 -19.68 -38.82 25.83
N PRO A 215 -19.16 -39.98 25.35
CA PRO A 215 -19.78 -40.72 24.26
C PRO A 215 -20.96 -41.61 24.69
N TYR A 216 -21.31 -41.66 25.98
CA TYR A 216 -22.35 -42.56 26.48
C TYR A 216 -23.76 -41.95 26.34
N PRO A 217 -24.74 -42.70 25.79
CA PRO A 217 -26.13 -42.25 25.69
C PRO A 217 -26.70 -41.76 27.03
N GLY A 218 -27.25 -40.55 27.05
CA GLY A 218 -27.81 -39.90 28.25
C GLY A 218 -26.79 -39.18 29.14
N LYS A 219 -25.50 -39.17 28.76
CA LYS A 219 -24.41 -38.51 29.48
C LYS A 219 -23.64 -37.50 28.63
N GLU A 220 -24.14 -37.17 27.44
CA GLU A 220 -23.48 -36.33 26.44
C GLU A 220 -23.19 -34.90 26.93
N HIS A 221 -23.90 -34.44 27.97
CA HIS A 221 -23.66 -33.16 28.63
C HIS A 221 -22.39 -33.13 29.50
N LEU A 222 -21.80 -34.30 29.80
CA LEU A 222 -20.61 -34.40 30.64
C LEU A 222 -19.32 -34.29 29.81
N PRO A 223 -18.26 -33.66 30.35
CA PRO A 223 -16.92 -33.77 29.78
C PRO A 223 -16.47 -35.25 29.75
N LYS A 224 -15.71 -35.64 28.73
CA LYS A 224 -15.14 -37.00 28.57
C LYS A 224 -14.32 -37.44 29.79
N ASN A 225 -13.66 -36.49 30.47
CA ASN A 225 -12.86 -36.76 31.67
C ASN A 225 -13.69 -36.72 32.97
N SER A 226 -15.01 -36.51 32.88
CA SER A 226 -15.88 -36.55 34.05
C SER A 226 -15.85 -37.95 34.68
N PRO A 227 -15.70 -38.08 36.01
CA PRO A 227 -15.82 -39.35 36.72
C PRO A 227 -17.11 -40.11 36.40
N ASP A 228 -18.18 -39.35 36.08
CA ASP A 228 -19.51 -39.85 35.76
C ASP A 228 -19.65 -40.30 34.30
N CYS A 229 -18.67 -39.99 33.44
CA CYS A 229 -18.62 -40.46 32.05
C CYS A 229 -18.17 -41.93 31.97
N LYS A 230 -19.03 -42.82 32.47
CA LYS A 230 -18.86 -44.28 32.44
C LYS A 230 -20.15 -44.94 31.96
N GLN A 231 -20.01 -46.06 31.27
CA GLN A 231 -21.13 -46.89 30.83
C GLN A 231 -21.91 -47.38 32.06
N THR A 232 -23.20 -47.02 32.14
CA THR A 232 -24.08 -47.60 33.16
C THR A 232 -24.48 -48.98 32.68
N THR A 233 -23.91 -50.03 33.27
CA THR A 233 -24.37 -51.40 33.07
C THR A 233 -25.72 -51.54 33.77
N THR A 234 -26.80 -51.27 33.05
CA THR A 234 -28.14 -51.63 33.49
C THR A 234 -28.23 -53.15 33.44
N THR A 235 -27.88 -53.81 34.54
CA THR A 235 -28.21 -55.22 34.76
C THR A 235 -29.73 -55.31 34.80
N THR A 236 -30.34 -55.57 33.65
CA THR A 236 -31.75 -55.94 33.58
C THR A 236 -31.84 -57.31 34.22
N THR A 237 -32.11 -57.36 35.52
CA THR A 237 -32.54 -58.59 36.18
C THR A 237 -33.83 -59.02 35.51
N LYS A 238 -33.72 -59.94 34.55
CA LYS A 238 -34.86 -60.59 33.91
C LYS A 238 -35.53 -61.45 34.98
N THR A 239 -36.43 -60.85 35.74
CA THR A 239 -37.40 -61.60 36.56
C THR A 239 -38.27 -62.39 35.59
N THR A 240 -37.99 -63.69 35.52
CA THR A 240 -38.83 -64.66 34.83
C THR A 240 -40.15 -64.74 35.61
N PRO A 241 -41.32 -64.44 35.01
CA PRO A 241 -42.57 -64.63 35.71
C PRO A 241 -42.83 -66.14 35.87
N THR A 242 -43.08 -66.55 37.11
CA THR A 242 -43.62 -67.86 37.49
C THR A 242 -44.92 -68.12 36.71
N PRO A 243 -45.11 -69.27 36.05
CA PRO A 243 -46.36 -69.56 35.35
C PRO A 243 -47.51 -69.69 36.35
N THR A 244 -48.53 -68.84 36.21
CA THR A 244 -49.82 -69.04 36.88
C THR A 244 -50.54 -70.23 36.23
N ALA A 245 -51.05 -71.13 37.04
CA ALA A 245 -51.77 -72.33 36.61
C ALA A 245 -52.98 -71.98 35.71
N ILE A 246 -53.16 -72.80 34.69
CA ILE A 246 -54.18 -72.66 33.64
C ILE A 246 -55.52 -73.13 34.22
N ALA A 247 -56.60 -72.36 34.00
CA ALA A 247 -57.94 -72.78 34.35
C ALA A 247 -58.41 -73.92 33.44
N ASP A 248 -58.91 -74.98 34.06
CA ASP A 248 -59.53 -76.15 33.44
C ASP A 248 -60.79 -75.70 32.65
N THR A 249 -60.75 -75.90 31.33
CA THR A 249 -61.92 -75.74 30.46
C THR A 249 -62.20 -77.09 29.84
N GLY A 250 -63.29 -77.71 30.29
CA GLY A 250 -63.72 -79.05 29.90
C GLY A 250 -63.89 -79.24 28.39
N PRO A 251 -64.01 -80.50 27.95
CA PRO A 251 -63.78 -80.90 26.57
C PRO A 251 -64.93 -80.48 25.64
N GLY A 252 -64.60 -79.76 24.57
CA GLY A 252 -65.52 -79.40 23.49
C GLY A 252 -64.75 -79.28 22.17
N GLU A 253 -65.27 -79.93 21.13
CA GLU A 253 -64.58 -80.30 19.90
C GLU A 253 -64.13 -79.14 19.00
N VAL A 254 -62.90 -79.31 18.52
CA VAL A 254 -62.37 -79.09 17.16
C VAL A 254 -63.34 -78.50 16.12
N ILE A 255 -62.94 -77.42 15.44
CA ILE A 255 -63.02 -77.20 13.97
C ILE A 255 -62.39 -75.85 13.62
N GLY A 256 -61.56 -75.82 12.57
CA GLY A 256 -61.56 -74.69 11.62
C GLY A 256 -60.31 -73.82 11.55
N MET A 257 -59.62 -73.92 10.42
CA MET A 257 -58.36 -73.27 10.07
C MET A 257 -58.49 -71.76 9.74
N THR A 258 -57.35 -71.08 9.87
CA THR A 258 -56.84 -69.87 9.18
C THR A 258 -57.71 -69.18 8.11
N ILE A 259 -57.72 -67.83 8.09
CA ILE A 259 -57.18 -66.98 6.99
C ILE A 259 -57.31 -65.47 7.31
N ALA A 260 -56.32 -64.76 6.76
CA ALA A 260 -56.00 -63.34 6.74
C ALA A 260 -57.10 -62.32 6.42
N THR A 261 -56.89 -61.06 6.87
CA THR A 261 -56.86 -59.86 6.00
C THR A 261 -56.51 -58.60 6.81
N ILE A 262 -55.43 -57.89 6.44
CA ILE A 262 -55.33 -56.44 6.62
C ILE A 262 -55.03 -55.83 5.25
N PHE A 263 -55.90 -54.91 4.86
CA PHE A 263 -55.92 -54.23 3.59
C PHE A 263 -54.86 -53.11 3.47
N ALA A 264 -54.41 -52.95 2.23
CA ALA A 264 -54.07 -51.69 1.56
C ALA A 264 -52.75 -51.00 1.95
N GLY A 265 -51.67 -51.48 1.35
CA GLY A 265 -50.60 -50.62 0.88
C GLY A 265 -51.04 -49.87 -0.39
N MET A 266 -51.01 -48.54 -0.33
CA MET A 266 -51.02 -47.68 -1.51
C MET A 266 -49.73 -46.84 -1.56
N ILE A 267 -48.94 -47.12 -2.59
CA ILE A 267 -48.48 -46.13 -3.58
C ILE A 267 -47.63 -44.97 -3.02
N ALA A 268 -46.30 -45.11 -3.07
CA ALA A 268 -45.38 -44.10 -3.63
C ALA A 268 -43.87 -44.37 -3.35
N TYR A 269 -43.38 -45.62 -3.48
CA TYR A 269 -41.93 -45.87 -3.62
C TYR A 269 -41.60 -46.72 -4.85
N ARG A 270 -42.27 -46.42 -5.98
CA ARG A 270 -41.96 -46.97 -7.30
C ARG A 270 -41.96 -45.92 -8.43
N MET A 271 -41.69 -44.65 -8.10
CA MET A 271 -41.37 -43.61 -9.09
C MET A 271 -39.87 -43.32 -9.23
N VAL A 272 -38.99 -44.13 -8.64
CA VAL A 272 -37.53 -43.85 -8.68
C VAL A 272 -36.79 -44.62 -9.79
N TRP A 273 -37.38 -45.57 -10.53
CA TRP A 273 -36.54 -46.42 -11.41
C TRP A 273 -37.02 -46.80 -12.81
N MET A 274 -38.11 -46.25 -13.36
CA MET A 274 -38.42 -46.50 -14.79
C MET A 274 -38.99 -45.29 -15.54
N ARG A 275 -38.19 -44.22 -15.67
CA ARG A 275 -38.09 -43.42 -16.91
C ARG A 275 -36.66 -42.89 -17.04
N ARG A 276 -35.76 -43.75 -17.53
CA ARG A 276 -34.71 -43.30 -18.45
C ARG A 276 -35.38 -43.02 -19.82
N TYR A 277 -34.80 -42.13 -20.60
CA TYR A 277 -35.02 -41.91 -22.03
C TYR A 277 -36.34 -41.23 -22.46
N GLN A 278 -36.32 -39.90 -22.46
CA GLN A 278 -36.34 -39.09 -23.69
C GLN A 278 -35.38 -37.92 -23.51
#